data_AF-D7FI20-F1
#
_entry.id   AF-D7FI20-F1
#
_cell.length_a   1.000
_cell.length_b   1.000
_cell.length_c   1.000
_cell.angle_alpha   90.00
_cell.angle_beta   90.00
_cell.angle_gamma   90.00
#
_symmetry.space_group_name_H-M   'P 1'
#
loop_
_entity.id
_entity.type
_entity.pdbx_description
1 polymer ?
#
loop_
_entity_poly.entity_id
_entity_poly.type
_entity_poly.pdbx_seq_one_letter_code
_entity_poly.pdbx_strand_id
1 'polypeptide(L)'
;MQGSEGGTGAAPPEFSNSVGTPLVEGLVLVDDLLRGAGLRDDVKVICSGKVTSGFGVVRNLSLGADLCNSARGMMFALGCIQALKCGTNHCPTGIATQDPKLMSGLHVPSKTERVRRFQQKTVHTATEIISAAGVSNPAELSRSMIKLRRDGVNSASYGELFPPCQPGSLLEGAAAEPLQEIWRQGQAKLASTKK
;
A
#
# COMPACT_ATOMS: atom_id res chain seq x y z
N MET A 1 6.18 -2.28 -2.06
CA MET A 1 5.98 -2.52 -0.62
C MET A 1 4.59 -3.12 -0.38
N GLN A 2 4.51 -4.19 0.40
CA GLN A 2 3.25 -4.74 0.90
C GLN A 2 3.19 -4.57 2.41
N GLY A 3 2.15 -3.91 2.90
CA GLY A 3 1.96 -3.74 4.35
C GLY A 3 1.45 -5.02 5.02
N SER A 4 1.57 -5.08 6.35
CA SER A 4 1.08 -6.17 7.20
C SER A 4 -0.43 -6.43 7.05
N GLU A 5 -1.16 -5.50 6.44
CA GLU A 5 -2.58 -5.60 6.16
C GLU A 5 -2.93 -6.45 4.92
N GLY A 6 -1.93 -7.12 4.36
CA GLY A 6 -2.05 -8.08 3.26
C GLY A 6 -3.11 -9.17 3.52
N GLY A 7 -3.51 -9.85 2.44
CA GLY A 7 -4.37 -11.03 2.53
C GLY A 7 -3.57 -12.29 2.24
N THR A 8 -3.92 -13.37 2.93
CA THR A 8 -3.37 -14.71 2.67
C THR A 8 -4.51 -15.72 2.59
N GLY A 9 -4.31 -16.76 1.77
CA GLY A 9 -5.24 -17.87 1.68
C GLY A 9 -5.03 -18.92 2.76
N ALA A 10 -3.80 -19.10 3.25
CA ALA A 10 -3.41 -20.28 4.01
C ALA A 10 -2.22 -20.07 4.98
N ALA A 11 -1.74 -18.84 5.20
CA ALA A 11 -0.61 -18.64 6.11
C ALA A 11 -1.00 -18.93 7.57
N PRO A 12 -0.06 -19.37 8.42
CA PRO A 12 -0.32 -19.60 9.83
C PRO A 12 -0.76 -18.30 10.54
N PRO A 13 -1.59 -18.41 11.60
CA PRO A 13 -2.06 -17.24 12.34
C PRO A 13 -0.93 -16.39 12.94
N GLU A 14 0.15 -17.02 13.39
CA GLU A 14 1.30 -16.34 14.00
C GLU A 14 1.96 -15.39 13.00
N PHE A 15 2.15 -15.84 11.77
CA PHE A 15 2.68 -15.00 10.70
C PHE A 15 1.68 -13.92 10.27
N SER A 16 0.40 -14.29 10.18
CA SER A 16 -0.64 -13.37 9.69
C SER A 16 -0.97 -12.24 10.67
N ASN A 17 -0.83 -12.49 11.97
CA ASN A 17 -1.23 -11.54 13.01
C ASN A 17 -0.06 -10.80 13.65
N SER A 18 1.15 -11.34 13.57
CA SER A 18 2.29 -10.83 14.34
C SER A 18 3.50 -10.41 13.50
N VAL A 19 3.53 -10.74 12.20
CA VAL A 19 4.70 -10.45 11.35
C VAL A 19 4.33 -9.44 10.26
N GLY A 20 5.11 -8.37 10.17
CA GLY A 20 5.05 -7.38 9.11
C GLY A 20 5.06 -5.95 9.61
N THR A 21 5.34 -5.01 8.71
CA THR A 21 5.28 -3.57 8.99
C THR A 21 3.99 -3.01 8.41
N PRO A 22 3.24 -2.18 9.16
CA PRO A 22 2.05 -1.53 8.60
C PRO A 22 2.41 -0.68 7.36
N LEU A 23 1.44 -0.55 6.45
CA LEU A 23 1.70 -0.01 5.12
C LEU A 23 2.23 1.43 5.17
N VAL A 24 1.73 2.24 6.11
CA VAL A 24 2.08 3.66 6.18
C VAL A 24 3.55 3.83 6.55
N GLU A 25 4.01 3.21 7.64
CA GLU A 25 5.41 3.40 8.07
C GLU A 25 6.39 2.80 7.06
N GLY A 26 6.09 1.60 6.54
CA GLY A 26 6.99 0.98 5.57
C GLY A 26 7.05 1.70 4.23
N LEU A 27 5.97 2.38 3.81
CA LEU A 27 5.95 3.11 2.53
C LEU A 27 6.75 4.40 2.66
N VAL A 28 6.53 5.14 3.75
CA VAL A 28 7.31 6.33 4.11
C VAL A 28 8.78 5.99 4.18
N LEU A 29 9.14 4.91 4.90
CA LEU A 29 10.54 4.49 5.04
C LEU A 29 11.19 4.21 3.68
N VAL A 30 10.52 3.47 2.80
CA VAL A 30 11.06 3.15 1.47
C VAL A 30 11.18 4.42 0.60
N ASP A 31 10.17 5.29 0.58
CA ASP A 31 10.23 6.55 -0.16
C ASP A 31 11.35 7.46 0.34
N ASP A 32 11.53 7.58 1.66
CA ASP A 32 12.57 8.41 2.28
C ASP A 32 13.98 7.85 2.09
N LEU A 33 14.15 6.52 2.13
CA LEU A 33 15.43 5.88 1.80
C LEU A 33 15.81 6.12 0.33
N LEU A 34 14.85 5.98 -0.59
CA LEU A 34 15.09 6.21 -2.01
C LEU A 34 15.41 7.68 -2.29
N ARG A 35 14.69 8.62 -1.66
CA ARG A 35 14.99 10.06 -1.76
C ARG A 35 16.37 10.37 -1.20
N GLY A 36 16.63 9.97 0.04
CA GLY A 36 17.91 10.23 0.72
C GLY A 36 19.12 9.62 0.00
N ALA A 37 18.94 8.51 -0.70
CA ALA A 37 19.98 7.89 -1.54
C ALA A 37 20.08 8.49 -2.95
N GLY A 38 19.19 9.42 -3.33
CA GLY A 38 19.16 10.03 -4.66
C GLY A 38 18.61 9.11 -5.77
N LEU A 39 17.87 8.06 -5.41
CA LEU A 39 17.39 7.01 -6.33
C LEU A 39 15.88 7.07 -6.59
N ARG A 40 15.17 8.08 -6.06
CA ARG A 40 13.70 8.13 -6.12
C ARG A 40 13.17 8.22 -7.54
N ASP A 41 13.89 8.89 -8.44
CA ASP A 41 13.47 9.08 -9.84
C ASP A 41 13.72 7.83 -10.68
N ASP A 42 14.68 6.98 -10.28
CA ASP A 42 15.04 5.74 -10.96
C ASP A 42 14.18 4.54 -10.55
N VAL A 43 13.52 4.61 -9.38
CA VAL A 43 12.79 3.49 -8.79
C VAL A 43 11.31 3.81 -8.61
N LYS A 44 10.45 2.98 -9.22
CA LYS A 44 9.01 3.04 -9.01
C LYS A 44 8.58 2.24 -7.79
N VAL A 45 7.84 2.88 -6.90
CA VAL A 45 7.34 2.29 -5.65
C VAL A 45 5.89 1.87 -5.82
N ILE A 46 5.67 0.57 -5.95
CA ILE A 46 4.33 -0.01 -6.00
C ILE A 46 3.91 -0.41 -4.58
N CYS A 47 2.76 0.05 -4.11
CA CYS A 47 2.24 -0.32 -2.79
C CYS A 47 1.03 -1.26 -2.87
N SER A 48 0.85 -2.09 -1.84
CA SER A 48 -0.38 -2.86 -1.65
C SER A 48 -0.67 -3.04 -0.16
N GLY A 49 -1.95 -3.05 0.20
CA GLY A 49 -2.41 -3.15 1.59
C GLY A 49 -3.70 -2.37 1.78
N LYS A 50 -4.83 -3.08 1.95
CA LYS A 50 -6.18 -2.49 2.14
C LYS A 50 -6.54 -1.31 1.20
N VAL A 51 -6.07 -1.33 -0.05
CA VAL A 51 -6.46 -0.33 -1.06
C VAL A 51 -7.84 -0.69 -1.61
N THR A 52 -8.90 -0.13 -1.03
CA THR A 52 -10.30 -0.48 -1.38
C THR A 52 -11.16 0.72 -1.75
N SER A 53 -10.60 1.93 -1.75
CA SER A 53 -11.32 3.18 -2.04
C SER A 53 -10.44 4.17 -2.80
N GLY A 54 -11.07 5.14 -3.46
CA GLY A 54 -10.36 6.23 -4.15
C GLY A 54 -9.48 7.03 -3.19
N PHE A 55 -9.96 7.35 -1.99
CA PHE A 55 -9.15 8.00 -0.96
C PHE A 55 -7.95 7.15 -0.54
N GLY A 56 -8.09 5.83 -0.43
CA GLY A 56 -6.98 4.94 -0.14
C GLY A 56 -5.87 5.00 -1.20
N VAL A 57 -6.25 5.17 -2.48
CA VAL A 57 -5.28 5.40 -3.57
C VAL A 57 -4.59 6.74 -3.37
N VAL A 58 -5.35 7.84 -3.25
CA VAL A 58 -4.78 9.20 -3.08
C VAL A 58 -3.84 9.26 -1.88
N ARG A 59 -4.27 8.74 -0.74
CA ARG A 59 -3.47 8.67 0.49
C ARG A 59 -2.13 8.00 0.26
N ASN A 60 -2.12 6.85 -0.41
CA ASN A 60 -0.89 6.10 -0.62
C ASN A 60 0.02 6.77 -1.66
N LEU A 61 -0.55 7.41 -2.69
CA LEU A 61 0.22 8.23 -3.63
C LEU A 61 0.89 9.41 -2.90
N SER A 62 0.16 10.12 -2.03
CA SER A 62 0.70 11.20 -1.20
C SER A 62 1.84 10.76 -0.26
N LEU A 63 1.87 9.49 0.13
CA LEU A 63 2.93 8.91 0.98
C LEU A 63 4.18 8.49 0.21
N GLY A 64 4.15 8.51 -1.13
CA GLY A 64 5.31 8.19 -1.98
C GLY A 64 5.13 6.99 -2.91
N ALA A 65 3.95 6.37 -2.98
CA ALA A 65 3.70 5.32 -3.97
C ALA A 65 3.52 5.92 -5.38
N ASP A 66 4.05 5.25 -6.40
CA ASP A 66 3.75 5.54 -7.82
C ASP A 66 2.51 4.79 -8.31
N LEU A 67 2.20 3.63 -7.71
CA LEU A 67 1.08 2.79 -8.08
C LEU A 67 0.53 2.04 -6.86
N CYS A 68 -0.79 1.82 -6.86
CA CYS A 68 -1.49 1.04 -5.83
C CYS A 68 -2.06 -0.25 -6.42
N ASN A 69 -1.76 -1.39 -5.81
CA ASN A 69 -2.36 -2.67 -6.15
C ASN A 69 -3.49 -3.04 -5.17
N SER A 70 -4.63 -3.49 -5.71
CA SER A 70 -5.80 -3.91 -4.93
C SER A 70 -6.16 -5.36 -5.24
N ALA A 71 -5.75 -6.28 -4.38
CA ALA A 71 -6.22 -7.67 -4.46
C ALA A 71 -7.53 -7.86 -3.68
N ARG A 72 -7.56 -7.42 -2.41
CA ARG A 72 -8.72 -7.62 -1.52
C ARG A 72 -9.97 -6.90 -2.02
N GLY A 73 -9.84 -5.67 -2.52
CA GLY A 73 -10.95 -4.92 -3.10
C GLY A 73 -11.56 -5.65 -4.29
N MET A 74 -10.71 -6.20 -5.18
CA MET A 74 -11.16 -7.00 -6.31
C MET A 74 -11.84 -8.30 -5.89
N MET A 75 -11.34 -8.96 -4.83
CA MET A 75 -12.01 -10.14 -4.28
C MET A 75 -13.40 -9.82 -3.73
N PHE A 76 -13.59 -8.67 -3.07
CA PHE A 76 -14.92 -8.23 -2.65
C PHE A 76 -15.84 -7.90 -3.84
N ALA A 77 -15.32 -7.22 -4.85
CA ALA A 77 -16.06 -6.96 -6.09
C ALA A 77 -16.46 -8.28 -6.79
N LEU A 78 -15.60 -9.30 -6.75
CA LEU A 78 -15.88 -10.65 -7.25
C LEU A 78 -16.95 -11.37 -6.40
N GLY A 79 -17.06 -11.04 -5.12
CA GLY A 79 -18.10 -11.54 -4.22
C GLY A 79 -17.58 -12.30 -3.00
N CYS A 80 -16.32 -12.10 -2.62
CA CYS A 80 -15.79 -12.64 -1.37
C CYS A 80 -16.57 -12.05 -0.19
N ILE A 81 -17.03 -12.94 0.69
CA ILE A 81 -17.79 -12.61 1.90
C ILE A 81 -16.95 -12.72 3.18
N GLN A 82 -15.62 -12.79 3.05
CA GLN A 82 -14.69 -13.03 4.17
C GLN A 82 -15.00 -14.27 5.01
N ALA A 83 -15.32 -15.40 4.35
CA ALA A 83 -15.57 -16.66 5.04
C ALA A 83 -14.34 -17.27 5.76
N LEU A 84 -13.13 -16.76 5.46
CA LEU A 84 -11.84 -17.25 6.02
C LEU A 84 -11.59 -18.76 5.81
N LYS A 85 -12.17 -19.34 4.76
CA LYS A 85 -12.00 -20.75 4.35
C LYS A 85 -11.16 -20.93 3.09
N CYS A 86 -10.30 -19.96 2.78
CA CYS A 86 -9.59 -19.90 1.51
C CYS A 86 -8.63 -21.09 1.30
N GLY A 87 -7.94 -21.52 2.36
CA GLY A 87 -6.98 -22.63 2.32
C GLY A 87 -7.60 -24.02 2.48
N THR A 88 -8.91 -24.13 2.72
CA THR A 88 -9.57 -25.42 2.97
C THR A 88 -10.16 -26.05 1.73
N ASN A 89 -10.08 -25.39 0.57
CA ASN A 89 -10.78 -25.76 -0.67
C ASN A 89 -12.32 -25.65 -0.61
N HIS A 90 -12.91 -25.16 0.49
CA HIS A 90 -14.37 -25.07 0.68
C HIS A 90 -14.89 -23.61 0.67
N CYS A 91 -14.37 -22.78 -0.24
CA CYS A 91 -14.82 -21.40 -0.38
C CYS A 91 -16.30 -21.36 -0.84
N PRO A 92 -17.24 -20.82 -0.04
CA PRO A 92 -18.67 -20.88 -0.36
C PRO A 92 -19.08 -19.99 -1.56
N THR A 93 -18.18 -19.12 -2.02
CA THR A 93 -18.44 -18.19 -3.13
C THR A 93 -17.73 -18.60 -4.42
N GLY A 94 -17.04 -19.74 -4.42
CA GLY A 94 -16.34 -20.28 -5.59
C GLY A 94 -15.00 -19.59 -5.91
N ILE A 95 -14.59 -18.58 -5.14
CA ILE A 95 -13.38 -17.77 -5.44
C ILE A 95 -12.07 -18.51 -5.16
N ALA A 96 -11.97 -19.16 -4.00
CA ALA A 96 -10.75 -19.82 -3.52
C ALA A 96 -11.00 -21.32 -3.33
N THR A 97 -11.29 -22.02 -4.43
CA THR A 97 -11.56 -23.45 -4.46
C THR A 97 -11.22 -24.02 -5.83
N GLN A 98 -10.86 -25.30 -5.85
CA GLN A 98 -10.66 -26.13 -7.04
C GLN A 98 -11.81 -27.12 -7.23
N ASP A 99 -12.87 -27.08 -6.39
CA ASP A 99 -14.07 -27.90 -6.56
C ASP A 99 -14.96 -27.33 -7.69
N PRO A 100 -15.18 -28.06 -8.81
CA PRO A 100 -16.04 -27.63 -9.91
C PRO A 100 -17.46 -27.24 -9.47
N LYS A 101 -18.02 -27.89 -8.44
CA LYS A 101 -19.36 -27.59 -7.94
C LYS A 101 -19.40 -26.22 -7.28
N LEU A 102 -18.37 -25.85 -6.51
CA LEU A 102 -18.28 -24.54 -5.86
C LEU A 102 -17.88 -23.44 -6.85
N MET A 103 -16.98 -23.74 -7.79
CA MET A 103 -16.57 -22.80 -8.84
C MET A 103 -17.74 -22.38 -9.74
N SER A 104 -18.80 -23.19 -9.86
CA SER A 104 -20.01 -22.82 -10.60
C SER A 104 -20.68 -21.53 -10.08
N GLY A 105 -20.41 -21.13 -8.82
CA GLY A 105 -20.80 -19.83 -8.26
C GLY A 105 -20.12 -18.60 -8.89
N LEU A 106 -19.03 -18.79 -9.64
CA LEU A 106 -18.33 -17.75 -10.39
C LEU A 106 -18.92 -17.57 -11.80
N HIS A 107 -20.12 -17.00 -11.87
CA HIS A 107 -20.72 -16.64 -13.16
C HIS A 107 -19.96 -15.49 -13.85
N VAL A 108 -19.01 -15.83 -14.73
CA VAL A 108 -18.03 -14.91 -15.34
C VAL A 108 -18.66 -13.61 -15.87
N PRO A 109 -19.74 -13.62 -16.69
CA PRO A 109 -20.30 -12.38 -17.23
C PRO A 109 -20.73 -11.37 -16.15
N SER A 110 -21.38 -11.83 -15.08
CA SER A 110 -21.82 -10.93 -14.00
C SER A 110 -20.68 -10.50 -13.09
N LYS A 111 -19.71 -11.38 -12.85
CA LYS A 111 -18.54 -11.09 -12.02
C LYS A 111 -17.60 -10.09 -12.69
N THR A 112 -17.36 -10.22 -14.00
CA THR A 112 -16.57 -9.28 -14.79
C THR A 112 -17.12 -7.87 -14.68
N GLU A 113 -18.44 -7.71 -14.82
CA GLU A 113 -19.05 -6.38 -14.75
C GLU A 113 -18.92 -5.75 -13.36
N ARG A 114 -19.03 -6.54 -12.29
CA ARG A 114 -18.84 -6.05 -10.91
C ARG A 114 -17.41 -5.58 -10.66
N VAL A 115 -16.42 -6.38 -11.06
CA VAL A 115 -15.00 -6.03 -10.93
C VAL A 115 -14.67 -4.79 -11.76
N ARG A 116 -15.13 -4.74 -13.01
CA ARG A 116 -14.96 -3.58 -13.90
C ARG A 116 -15.53 -2.30 -13.29
N ARG A 117 -16.78 -2.34 -12.81
CA ARG A 117 -17.43 -1.19 -12.16
C ARG A 117 -16.69 -0.74 -10.91
N PHE A 118 -16.27 -1.69 -10.06
CA PHE A 118 -15.52 -1.37 -8.85
C PHE A 118 -14.20 -0.68 -9.16
N GLN A 119 -13.41 -1.22 -10.08
CA GLN A 119 -12.14 -0.61 -10.50
C GLN A 119 -12.37 0.77 -11.12
N GLN A 120 -13.31 0.88 -12.07
CA GLN A 120 -13.61 2.15 -12.74
C GLN A 120 -14.04 3.23 -11.75
N LYS A 121 -14.94 2.90 -10.81
CA LYS A 121 -15.42 3.86 -9.80
C LYS A 121 -14.33 4.21 -8.78
N THR A 122 -13.50 3.25 -8.38
CA THR A 122 -12.38 3.53 -7.47
C THR A 122 -11.40 4.53 -8.09
N VAL A 123 -11.02 4.33 -9.35
CA VAL A 123 -10.13 5.24 -10.08
C VAL A 123 -10.81 6.60 -10.28
N HIS A 124 -12.07 6.62 -10.72
CA HIS A 124 -12.82 7.87 -10.92
C HIS A 124 -12.89 8.70 -9.64
N THR A 125 -13.24 8.10 -8.51
CA THR A 125 -13.28 8.79 -7.21
C THR A 125 -11.89 9.25 -6.76
N ALA A 126 -10.82 8.51 -7.07
CA ALA A 126 -9.47 9.01 -6.81
C ALA A 126 -9.17 10.27 -7.62
N THR A 127 -9.53 10.31 -8.91
CA THR A 127 -9.41 11.50 -9.75
C THR A 127 -10.23 12.67 -9.21
N GLU A 128 -11.48 12.45 -8.80
CA GLU A 128 -12.32 13.48 -8.20
C GLU A 128 -11.67 14.08 -6.94
N ILE A 129 -11.10 13.24 -6.07
CA ILE A 129 -10.39 13.71 -4.86
C ILE A 129 -9.14 14.51 -5.23
N ILE A 130 -8.35 14.06 -6.21
CA ILE A 130 -7.14 14.76 -6.67
C ILE A 130 -7.52 16.15 -7.24
N SER A 131 -8.54 16.21 -8.08
CA SER A 131 -9.04 17.47 -8.63
C SER A 131 -9.62 18.39 -7.54
N ALA A 132 -10.35 17.84 -6.56
CA ALA A 132 -10.87 18.59 -5.43
C ALA A 132 -9.77 19.14 -4.51
N ALA A 133 -8.61 18.47 -4.45
CA ALA A 133 -7.42 18.95 -3.76
C ALA A 133 -6.67 20.06 -4.53
N GLY A 134 -7.13 20.44 -5.73
CA GLY A 134 -6.51 21.45 -6.57
C GLY A 134 -5.29 20.96 -7.34
N VAL A 135 -5.12 19.64 -7.46
CA VAL A 135 -3.96 19.01 -8.11
C VAL A 135 -4.36 18.49 -9.49
N SER A 136 -3.51 18.74 -10.49
CA SER A 136 -3.75 18.31 -11.88
C SER A 136 -3.03 17.01 -12.23
N ASN A 137 -1.83 16.77 -11.65
CA ASN A 137 -1.09 15.53 -11.82
C ASN A 137 -0.95 14.77 -10.47
N PRO A 138 -1.29 13.47 -10.40
CA PRO A 138 -1.11 12.68 -9.19
C PRO A 138 0.31 12.71 -8.60
N ALA A 139 1.34 12.97 -9.41
CA ALA A 139 2.73 13.10 -8.95
C ALA A 139 2.99 14.34 -8.07
N GLU A 140 2.10 15.35 -8.10
CA GLU A 140 2.20 16.56 -7.27
C GLU A 140 1.61 16.34 -5.86
N LEU A 141 0.98 15.19 -5.61
CA LEU A 141 0.48 14.85 -4.29
C LEU A 141 1.62 14.78 -3.28
N SER A 142 1.44 15.46 -2.15
CA SER A 142 2.41 15.47 -1.06
C SER A 142 1.81 15.02 0.25
N ARG A 143 2.66 14.55 1.18
CA ARG A 143 2.27 14.14 2.53
C ARG A 143 1.51 15.23 3.28
N SER A 144 1.83 16.49 3.02
CA SER A 144 1.19 17.65 3.66
C SER A 144 -0.29 17.84 3.28
N MET A 145 -0.74 17.25 2.17
CA MET A 145 -2.12 17.37 1.69
C MET A 145 -3.12 16.49 2.46
N ILE A 146 -2.64 15.48 3.18
CA ILE A 146 -3.50 14.58 3.96
C ILE A 146 -3.38 14.94 5.44
N LYS A 147 -4.51 15.33 6.05
CA LYS A 147 -4.63 15.61 7.48
C LYS A 147 -5.36 14.49 8.20
N LEU A 148 -4.86 14.12 9.37
CA LEU A 148 -5.47 13.16 10.27
C LEU A 148 -5.72 13.81 11.61
N ARG A 149 -6.85 13.45 12.21
CA ARG A 149 -7.13 13.77 13.59
C ARG A 149 -6.31 12.82 14.47
N ARG A 150 -5.42 13.36 15.30
CA ARG A 150 -4.54 12.60 16.19
C ARG A 150 -5.26 12.24 17.48
N ASP A 151 -6.05 13.17 18.00
CA ASP A 151 -6.84 13.02 19.22
C ASP A 151 -8.14 13.87 19.13
N GLY A 152 -8.85 14.04 20.24
CA GLY A 152 -10.12 14.76 20.27
C GLY A 152 -10.05 16.24 19.87
N VAL A 153 -8.87 16.86 19.87
CA VAL A 153 -8.68 18.29 19.62
C VAL A 153 -7.61 18.59 18.57
N ASN A 154 -6.62 17.71 18.40
CA ASN A 154 -5.47 17.94 17.54
C ASN A 154 -5.57 17.20 16.20
N SER A 155 -5.10 17.87 15.15
CA SER A 155 -4.88 17.29 13.83
C SER A 155 -3.46 17.56 13.35
N ALA A 156 -2.89 16.62 12.59
CA ALA A 156 -1.61 16.82 11.91
C ALA A 156 -1.70 16.28 10.49
N SER A 157 -0.91 16.86 9.59
CA SER A 157 -0.68 16.32 8.26
C SER A 157 0.30 15.15 8.30
N TYR A 158 0.31 14.31 7.26
CA TYR A 158 1.38 13.33 7.13
C TYR A 158 2.75 13.99 6.93
N GLY A 159 2.82 15.21 6.39
CA GLY A 159 4.09 15.94 6.28
C GLY A 159 4.69 16.28 7.64
N GLU A 160 3.85 16.60 8.63
CA GLU A 160 4.29 16.85 10.01
C GLU A 160 4.64 15.56 10.75
N LEU A 161 3.91 14.47 10.49
CA LEU A 161 4.17 13.16 11.13
C LEU A 161 5.36 12.43 10.52
N PHE A 162 5.56 12.59 9.21
CA PHE A 162 6.57 11.93 8.40
C PHE A 162 7.25 12.95 7.47
N PRO A 163 8.10 13.84 7.99
CA PRO A 163 8.79 14.84 7.20
C PRO A 163 9.58 14.17 6.06
N PRO A 164 9.41 14.60 4.80
CA PRO A 164 10.08 13.97 3.67
C PRO A 164 11.59 14.17 3.75
N CYS A 165 12.32 13.10 3.46
CA CYS A 165 13.77 13.11 3.43
C CYS A 165 14.29 13.96 2.25
N GLN A 166 15.35 14.74 2.49
CA GLN A 166 15.96 15.55 1.44
C GLN A 166 16.77 14.66 0.48
N PRO A 167 16.69 14.91 -0.84
CA PRO A 167 17.47 14.16 -1.83
C PRO A 167 18.97 14.16 -1.49
N GLY A 168 19.61 13.00 -1.55
CA GLY A 168 21.06 12.85 -1.32
C GLY A 168 21.52 12.93 0.15
N SER A 169 20.65 13.31 1.09
CA SER A 169 21.03 13.52 2.50
C SER A 169 21.62 12.27 3.20
N LEU A 170 21.27 11.05 2.78
CA LEU A 170 21.86 9.83 3.34
C LEU A 170 23.30 9.62 2.90
N LEU A 171 23.64 10.06 1.69
CA LEU A 171 25.00 10.00 1.14
C LEU A 171 25.91 11.03 1.83
N GLU A 172 25.35 12.17 2.19
CA GLU A 172 26.04 13.26 2.89
C GLU A 172 26.12 13.05 4.41
N GLY A 173 25.39 12.07 4.96
CA GLY A 173 25.30 11.84 6.40
C GLY A 173 24.47 12.88 7.14
N ALA A 174 23.61 13.61 6.42
CA ALA A 174 22.79 14.71 6.91
C ALA A 174 21.31 14.34 7.12
N ALA A 175 20.93 13.08 6.89
CA ALA A 175 19.56 12.66 7.11
C ALA A 175 19.21 12.60 8.61
N ALA A 176 17.94 12.80 8.93
CA ALA A 176 17.47 12.70 10.31
C ALA A 176 17.62 11.27 10.85
N GLU A 177 18.04 11.14 12.11
CA GLU A 177 17.91 9.88 12.83
C GLU A 177 16.41 9.59 13.06
N PRO A 178 15.93 8.34 12.90
CA PRO A 178 16.66 7.06 12.80
C PRO A 178 16.99 6.59 11.37
N LEU A 179 16.66 7.37 10.34
CA LEU A 179 16.84 6.95 8.94
C LEU A 179 18.32 6.77 8.59
N GLN A 180 19.17 7.66 9.08
CA GLN A 180 20.62 7.59 8.86
C GLN A 180 21.22 6.32 9.49
N GLU A 181 20.76 5.92 10.67
CA GLU A 181 21.18 4.66 11.29
C GLU A 181 20.80 3.43 10.46
N ILE A 182 19.56 3.37 9.94
CA ILE A 182 19.12 2.27 9.06
C ILE A 182 20.04 2.17 7.83
N TRP A 183 20.40 3.32 7.24
CA TRP A 183 21.32 3.38 6.11
C TRP A 183 22.72 2.86 6.45
N ARG A 184 23.30 3.27 7.59
CA ARG A 184 24.60 2.77 8.07
C ARG A 184 24.59 1.26 8.26
N GLN A 185 23.54 0.71 8.86
CA GLN A 185 23.40 -0.75 9.05
C GLN A 185 23.33 -1.50 7.72
N GLY A 186 22.63 -0.93 6.73
CA GLY A 186 22.59 -1.47 5.37
C GLY A 186 23.97 -1.51 4.71
N GLN A 187 24.73 -0.41 4.81
CA GLN A 187 26.10 -0.34 4.28
C GLN A 187 27.04 -1.35 4.96
N ALA A 188 26.95 -1.50 6.29
CA ALA A 188 27.76 -2.47 7.04
C ALA A 188 27.48 -3.92 6.60
N LYS A 189 26.20 -4.28 6.38
CA LYS A 189 25.82 -5.61 5.87
C LYS A 189 26.33 -5.87 4.45
N LEU A 190 26.29 -4.86 3.58
CA LEU A 190 26.84 -4.99 2.23
C LEU A 190 28.37 -5.20 2.26
N ALA A 191 29.08 -4.51 3.16
CA ALA A 191 30.51 -4.69 3.34
C ALA A 191 30.87 -6.09 3.85
N SER A 192 30.06 -6.67 4.76
CA SER A 192 30.28 -8.04 5.25
C SER A 192 29.97 -9.14 4.23
N THR A 193 29.15 -8.85 3.21
CA THR A 193 28.76 -9.83 2.17
C THR A 193 29.77 -9.91 1.02
N LYS A 194 30.69 -8.94 0.92
CA LYS A 194 31.77 -8.90 -0.09
C LYS A 194 33.09 -9.55 0.39
N LYS A 195 33.16 -10.06 1.62
CA LYS A 195 34.25 -10.89 2.13
C LYS A 195 33.90 -12.36 1.97
#